data_AF-A0AAJ0BXA5-F1
#
_entry.id   AF-A0AAJ0BXA5-F1
#
_cell.length_a   1.000
_cell.length_b   1.000
_cell.length_c   1.000
_cell.angle_alpha   90.00
_cell.angle_beta   90.00
_cell.angle_gamma   90.00
#
_symmetry.space_group_name_H-M   'P 1'
#
loop_
_entity.id
_entity.type
_entity.pdbx_description
1 polymer ?
#
loop_
_entity_poly.entity_id
_entity_poly.type
_entity_poly.pdbx_seq_one_letter_code
_entity_poly.pdbx_strand_id
1 'polypeptide(L)'
;MAPPTLSDLVFSEQANHNFSRILGDLKRANLSIPNRLRSIQQDARFVEQVASTYGLPLVANERCGSWYIDPSLKAASAYFKSTDGHTGQWKFSTRRLNLHLLDLIGRHDGCIIVDSTRRGKSMPDALSKTVPIWCCVLNRALFPDNPDSHGLHIPPNVVSDSEKSQIEARIPDFVASFKLLDLDLHSFRAKLTKPLRPAWTVQDAAYYSVPDLESPSSHHPIVCCTSSRRVAGAELSEAGYVQGAGDDTENWALGLTAPLFWAHADDLLSASEADLPGLIALLVAGAGADTQGGGGGGALRLTPHISVCPLPIGGEDKHANACLVSIVPAAATEDSEWEKSRSELEVGIGRGKLASRGLRRALPVICDFVSRFLQAEPGGVVLVGCESGRDLSVGVALALDCRCFGDDGEVRRGGEDAPGFTKDGIRVRLGRIMTAMPEANPSRATLQSVNSFLMDWRK
;
A
#
# COMPACT_ATOMS: atom_id res chain seq x y z
N MET A 1 -21.96 40.31 31.30
CA MET A 1 -22.21 38.93 31.73
C MET A 1 -21.71 38.00 30.64
N ALA A 2 -20.88 37.01 30.99
CA ALA A 2 -20.51 35.96 30.05
C ALA A 2 -21.77 35.14 29.68
N PRO A 3 -21.92 34.68 28.43
CA PRO A 3 -23.01 33.78 28.08
C PRO A 3 -22.84 32.46 28.85
N PRO A 4 -23.94 31.86 29.35
CA PRO A 4 -23.86 30.59 30.08
C PRO A 4 -23.26 29.50 29.19
N THR A 5 -22.40 28.69 29.77
CA THR A 5 -21.80 27.52 29.13
C THR A 5 -22.67 26.29 29.38
N LEU A 6 -22.54 25.26 28.54
CA LEU A 6 -23.35 24.04 28.62
C LEU A 6 -23.19 23.29 29.96
N SER A 7 -22.06 23.51 30.64
CA SER A 7 -21.73 23.05 32.00
C SER A 7 -22.51 23.75 33.12
N ASP A 8 -23.12 24.91 32.85
CA ASP A 8 -23.89 25.69 33.83
C ASP A 8 -25.38 25.29 33.85
N LEU A 9 -25.80 24.40 32.95
CA LEU A 9 -27.16 23.88 32.84
C LEU A 9 -27.27 22.54 33.59
N VAL A 10 -27.87 22.56 34.78
CA VAL A 10 -28.15 21.34 35.55
C VAL A 10 -29.35 20.63 34.92
N PHE A 11 -29.08 19.65 34.07
CA PHE A 11 -30.09 18.74 33.54
C PHE A 11 -30.31 17.55 34.49
N SER A 12 -31.53 17.01 34.54
CA SER A 12 -31.81 15.76 35.26
C SER A 12 -31.04 14.59 34.62
N GLU A 13 -30.73 13.53 35.39
CA GLU A 13 -30.04 12.35 34.84
C GLU A 13 -30.78 11.72 33.65
N GLN A 14 -32.13 11.71 33.67
CA GLN A 14 -32.95 11.28 32.55
C GLN A 14 -32.81 12.18 31.31
N ALA A 15 -32.69 13.50 31.50
CA ALA A 15 -32.42 14.43 30.40
C ALA A 15 -31.00 14.25 29.84
N ASN A 16 -30.00 13.98 30.68
CA ASN A 16 -28.62 13.66 30.25
C ASN A 16 -28.55 12.33 29.48
N HIS A 17 -29.27 11.30 29.92
CA HIS A 17 -29.37 10.03 29.19
C HIS A 17 -30.08 10.16 27.85
N ASN A 18 -31.16 10.93 27.78
CA ASN A 18 -31.84 11.22 26.51
C ASN A 18 -30.97 12.07 25.58
N PHE A 19 -30.27 13.07 26.11
CA PHE A 19 -29.39 13.93 25.32
C PHE A 19 -28.18 13.18 24.77
N SER A 20 -27.52 12.35 25.58
CA SER A 20 -26.42 11.49 25.11
C SER A 20 -26.86 10.48 24.05
N ARG A 21 -28.06 9.91 24.20
CA ARG A 21 -28.67 9.04 23.18
C ARG A 21 -28.96 9.83 21.89
N ILE A 22 -29.59 10.99 21.97
CA ILE A 22 -29.89 11.86 20.82
C ILE A 22 -28.60 12.29 20.12
N LEU A 23 -27.57 12.70 20.86
CA LEU A 23 -26.26 13.03 20.29
C LEU A 23 -25.59 11.80 19.64
N GLY A 24 -25.75 10.62 20.23
CA GLY A 24 -25.28 9.36 19.65
C GLY A 24 -26.00 9.00 18.36
N ASP A 25 -27.32 9.20 18.32
CA ASP A 25 -28.17 8.97 17.15
C ASP A 25 -27.85 9.97 16.03
N LEU A 26 -27.67 11.25 16.37
CA LEU A 26 -27.24 12.29 15.44
C LEU A 26 -25.85 12.02 14.88
N LYS A 27 -24.90 11.58 15.72
CA LYS A 27 -23.56 11.21 15.27
C LYS A 27 -23.59 10.01 14.32
N ARG A 28 -24.44 9.01 14.59
CA ARG A 28 -24.64 7.86 13.70
C ARG A 28 -25.27 8.28 12.37
N ALA A 29 -26.29 9.12 12.41
CA ALA A 29 -26.93 9.67 11.21
C ALA A 29 -25.94 10.49 10.36
N ASN A 30 -25.03 11.22 11.00
CA ASN A 30 -24.04 12.02 10.28
C ASN A 30 -22.94 11.19 9.63
N LEU A 31 -22.62 10.01 10.18
CA LEU A 31 -21.63 9.06 9.66
C LEU A 31 -22.24 8.01 8.72
N SER A 32 -23.41 8.28 8.15
CA SER A 32 -24.14 7.39 7.25
C SER A 32 -23.40 7.14 5.94
N ILE A 33 -23.74 6.04 5.26
CA ILE A 33 -23.19 5.69 3.95
C ILE A 33 -23.41 6.83 2.92
N PRO A 34 -24.62 7.40 2.75
CA PRO A 34 -24.82 8.52 1.83
C PRO A 34 -23.90 9.72 2.10
N ASN A 35 -23.71 10.06 3.38
CA ASN A 35 -22.85 11.18 3.76
C ASN A 35 -21.39 10.92 3.40
N ARG A 36 -20.92 9.69 3.59
CA ARG A 36 -19.57 9.27 3.21
C ARG A 36 -19.37 9.32 1.71
N LEU A 37 -20.28 8.76 0.93
CA LEU A 37 -20.20 8.77 -0.53
C LEU A 37 -20.21 10.20 -1.09
N ARG A 38 -21.08 11.08 -0.57
CA ARG A 38 -21.10 12.50 -0.95
C ARG A 38 -19.82 13.23 -0.56
N SER A 39 -19.28 12.95 0.63
CA SER A 39 -18.01 13.54 1.09
C SER A 39 -16.85 13.09 0.21
N ILE A 40 -16.82 11.82 -0.19
CA ILE A 40 -15.83 11.29 -1.13
C ILE A 40 -15.92 12.01 -2.49
N GLN A 41 -17.12 12.16 -3.05
CA GLN A 41 -17.30 12.88 -4.32
C GLN A 41 -16.89 14.36 -4.21
N GLN A 42 -17.24 15.02 -3.11
CA GLN A 42 -16.83 16.40 -2.86
C GLN A 42 -15.31 16.54 -2.77
N ASP A 43 -14.65 15.68 -2.00
CA ASP A 43 -13.19 15.70 -1.82
C ASP A 43 -12.46 15.33 -3.12
N ALA A 44 -13.03 14.46 -3.96
CA ALA A 44 -12.47 14.12 -5.26
C ALA A 44 -12.46 15.30 -6.24
N ARG A 45 -13.51 16.14 -6.25
CA ARG A 45 -13.53 17.37 -7.06
C ARG A 45 -12.39 18.33 -6.71
N PHE A 46 -12.03 18.42 -5.42
CA PHE A 46 -10.86 19.18 -5.01
C PHE A 46 -9.56 18.57 -5.55
N VAL A 47 -9.41 17.25 -5.51
CA VAL A 47 -8.24 16.55 -6.07
C VAL A 47 -8.11 16.82 -7.57
N GLU A 48 -9.21 16.83 -8.32
CA GLU A 48 -9.23 17.18 -9.74
C GLU A 48 -8.80 18.63 -9.99
N GLN A 49 -9.27 19.58 -9.17
CA GLN A 49 -8.84 20.98 -9.24
C GLN A 49 -7.34 21.13 -8.99
N VAL A 50 -6.80 20.41 -8.01
CA VAL A 50 -5.35 20.35 -7.75
C VAL A 50 -4.62 19.78 -8.96
N ALA A 51 -5.07 18.66 -9.51
CA ALA A 51 -4.46 18.06 -10.71
C ALA A 51 -4.41 19.04 -11.89
N SER A 52 -5.53 19.73 -12.15
CA SER A 52 -5.62 20.74 -13.21
C SER A 52 -4.72 21.95 -12.96
N THR A 53 -4.54 22.35 -11.69
CA THR A 53 -3.72 23.52 -11.34
C THR A 53 -2.23 23.24 -11.53
N TYR A 54 -1.79 22.05 -11.13
CA TYR A 54 -0.38 21.66 -11.21
C TYR A 54 0.01 21.03 -12.55
N GLY A 55 -0.95 20.48 -13.31
CA GLY A 55 -0.66 19.73 -14.53
C GLY A 55 0.14 18.44 -14.30
N LEU A 56 0.07 17.87 -13.09
CA LEU A 56 0.86 16.72 -12.68
C LEU A 56 0.01 15.44 -12.55
N PRO A 57 0.60 14.24 -12.75
CA PRO A 57 -0.13 12.98 -12.64
C PRO A 57 -0.56 12.68 -11.20
N LEU A 58 -1.77 12.14 -11.05
CA LEU A 58 -2.34 11.71 -9.77
C LEU A 58 -1.87 10.31 -9.37
N VAL A 59 -1.37 10.20 -8.15
CA VAL A 59 -0.90 8.96 -7.51
C VAL A 59 -1.76 8.70 -6.28
N ALA A 60 -2.48 7.58 -6.27
CA ALA A 60 -3.28 7.18 -5.12
C ALA A 60 -2.41 6.54 -4.04
N ASN A 61 -2.38 7.09 -2.81
CA ASN A 61 -1.85 6.34 -1.68
C ASN A 61 -2.90 5.30 -1.22
N GLU A 62 -2.62 4.01 -1.44
CA GLU A 62 -3.57 2.89 -1.43
C GLU A 62 -4.13 2.48 -0.06
N ARG A 63 -4.12 3.40 0.90
CA ARG A 63 -4.97 3.29 2.09
C ARG A 63 -6.37 3.83 1.81
N CYS A 64 -6.45 5.00 1.18
CA CYS A 64 -7.72 5.66 0.87
C CYS A 64 -7.68 6.54 -0.38
N GLY A 65 -6.51 6.85 -0.94
CA GLY A 65 -6.35 7.77 -2.06
C GLY A 65 -7.20 7.41 -3.28
N SER A 66 -7.37 6.12 -3.56
CA SER A 66 -8.17 5.61 -4.68
C SER A 66 -9.66 5.97 -4.57
N TRP A 67 -10.19 6.25 -3.37
CA TRP A 67 -11.56 6.73 -3.21
C TRP A 67 -11.73 8.15 -3.75
N TYR A 68 -10.67 8.95 -3.80
CA TYR A 68 -10.71 10.37 -4.16
C TYR A 68 -10.13 10.66 -5.55
N ILE A 69 -9.78 9.63 -6.32
CA ILE A 69 -9.28 9.77 -7.69
C ILE A 69 -10.13 8.90 -8.60
N ASP A 70 -10.77 9.51 -9.60
CA ASP A 70 -11.43 8.77 -10.67
C ASP A 70 -10.41 7.84 -11.36
N PRO A 71 -10.72 6.54 -11.56
CA PRO A 71 -9.81 5.59 -12.19
C PRO A 71 -9.24 6.04 -13.55
N SER A 72 -9.98 6.83 -14.32
CA SER A 72 -9.54 7.41 -15.60
C SER A 72 -8.43 8.46 -15.46
N LEU A 73 -8.33 9.11 -14.29
CA LEU A 73 -7.32 10.13 -13.97
C LEU A 73 -6.12 9.58 -13.18
N LYS A 74 -6.24 8.35 -12.66
CA LYS A 74 -5.21 7.74 -11.83
C LYS A 74 -4.02 7.27 -12.66
N ALA A 75 -2.86 7.90 -12.47
CA ALA A 75 -1.63 7.53 -13.17
C ALA A 75 -0.88 6.38 -12.48
N ALA A 76 -0.89 6.33 -11.15
CA ALA A 76 -0.22 5.28 -10.40
C ALA A 76 -0.80 5.08 -8.98
N SER A 77 -0.28 4.07 -8.31
CA SER A 77 -0.55 3.73 -6.92
C SER A 77 0.71 3.84 -6.08
N ALA A 78 0.59 4.18 -4.80
CA ALA A 78 1.67 4.21 -3.82
C ALA A 78 1.24 3.62 -2.48
N TYR A 79 2.20 3.24 -1.65
CA TYR A 79 1.96 2.57 -0.36
C TYR A 79 2.74 3.22 0.78
N PHE A 80 2.57 4.53 0.96
CA PHE A 80 3.12 5.28 2.08
C PHE A 80 2.26 5.07 3.33
N LYS A 81 2.79 4.36 4.34
CA LYS A 81 2.03 4.08 5.56
C LYS A 81 2.22 5.17 6.60
N SER A 82 1.11 5.63 7.18
CA SER A 82 1.13 6.66 8.23
C SER A 82 1.92 6.24 9.47
N THR A 83 1.92 4.95 9.83
CA THR A 83 2.64 4.44 11.01
C THR A 83 4.15 4.61 10.91
N ASP A 84 4.70 4.71 9.70
CA ASP A 84 6.12 4.94 9.46
C ASP A 84 6.50 6.43 9.67
N GLY A 85 5.51 7.31 9.87
CA GLY A 85 5.65 8.72 10.21
C GLY A 85 5.11 9.08 11.62
N HIS A 86 4.67 8.11 12.43
CA HIS A 86 4.19 8.40 13.78
C HIS A 86 5.29 8.97 14.67
N THR A 87 4.94 9.92 15.53
CA THR A 87 5.86 10.55 16.47
C THR A 87 6.56 9.50 17.34
N GLY A 88 7.89 9.57 17.40
CA GLY A 88 8.75 8.61 18.09
C GLY A 88 8.95 7.26 17.36
N GLN A 89 8.29 7.03 16.22
CA GLN A 89 8.31 5.77 15.48
C GLN A 89 8.57 5.97 13.98
N TRP A 90 9.38 6.97 13.62
CA TRP A 90 9.76 7.24 12.23
C TRP A 90 10.61 6.13 11.63
N LYS A 91 10.27 5.70 10.41
CA LYS A 91 10.91 4.58 9.71
C LYS A 91 10.93 4.82 8.20
N PHE A 92 12.01 4.40 7.54
CA PHE A 92 12.02 4.16 6.09
C PHE A 92 11.69 2.69 5.81
N SER A 93 10.68 2.44 4.96
CA SER A 93 10.26 1.06 4.68
C SER A 93 11.11 0.43 3.58
N THR A 94 11.92 -0.56 3.92
CA THR A 94 12.63 -1.42 2.94
C THR A 94 11.73 -2.47 2.25
N ARG A 95 10.42 -2.21 2.19
CA ARG A 95 9.40 -3.13 1.65
C ARG A 95 8.47 -2.40 0.71
N ARG A 96 7.92 -1.27 1.18
CA ARG A 96 7.12 -0.35 0.38
C ARG A 96 8.03 0.76 -0.12
N LEU A 97 8.86 0.41 -1.12
CA LEU A 97 9.92 1.28 -1.60
C LEU A 97 9.39 2.40 -2.51
N ASN A 98 8.26 2.17 -3.20
CA ASN A 98 7.63 3.11 -4.13
C ASN A 98 8.58 3.63 -5.25
N LEU A 99 9.60 2.86 -5.65
CA LEU A 99 10.60 3.28 -6.64
C LEU A 99 10.05 3.30 -8.08
N HIS A 100 8.94 2.62 -8.32
CA HIS A 100 8.22 2.71 -9.61
C HIS A 100 7.73 4.13 -9.90
N LEU A 101 7.49 4.95 -8.85
CA LEU A 101 7.13 6.35 -9.03
C LEU A 101 8.23 7.18 -9.68
N LEU A 102 9.50 6.77 -9.60
CA LEU A 102 10.62 7.55 -10.16
C LEU A 102 10.54 7.71 -11.67
N ASP A 103 9.98 6.70 -12.35
CA ASP A 103 9.76 6.75 -13.81
C ASP A 103 8.62 7.73 -14.15
N LEU A 104 7.50 7.66 -13.42
CA LEU A 104 6.41 8.63 -13.56
C LEU A 104 6.89 10.07 -13.28
N ILE A 105 7.61 10.27 -12.18
CA ILE A 105 8.15 11.58 -11.78
C ILE A 105 9.11 12.11 -12.85
N GLY A 106 10.02 11.26 -13.34
CA GLY A 106 11.00 11.64 -14.35
C GLY A 106 10.35 12.11 -15.67
N ARG A 107 9.28 11.43 -16.10
CA ARG A 107 8.56 11.77 -17.34
C ARG A 107 7.68 13.01 -17.24
N HIS A 108 7.11 13.26 -16.06
CA HIS A 108 6.13 14.33 -15.84
C HIS A 108 6.66 15.51 -15.01
N ASP A 109 7.96 15.53 -14.70
CA ASP A 109 8.62 16.53 -13.84
C ASP A 109 7.95 16.69 -12.47
N GLY A 110 7.41 15.60 -11.90
CA GLY A 110 6.71 15.61 -10.61
C GLY A 110 5.50 14.67 -10.55
N CYS A 111 4.82 14.67 -9.40
CA CYS A 111 3.54 13.98 -9.21
C CYS A 111 2.74 14.54 -8.03
N ILE A 112 1.45 14.19 -7.96
CA ILE A 112 0.58 14.49 -6.83
C ILE A 112 0.24 13.19 -6.11
N ILE A 113 0.58 13.07 -4.83
CA ILE A 113 0.22 11.92 -3.98
C ILE A 113 -1.00 12.28 -3.17
N VAL A 114 -2.09 11.56 -3.39
CA VAL A 114 -3.39 11.79 -2.75
C VAL A 114 -3.59 10.82 -1.58
N ASP A 115 -3.90 11.38 -0.42
CA ASP A 115 -4.30 10.65 0.78
C ASP A 115 -5.32 11.49 1.56
N SER A 116 -5.95 10.91 2.57
CA SER A 116 -6.87 11.64 3.45
C SER A 116 -6.56 11.40 4.91
N THR A 117 -7.14 12.20 5.79
CA THR A 117 -7.05 11.97 7.23
C THR A 117 -8.40 12.19 7.87
N ARG A 118 -8.66 11.43 8.94
CA ARG A 118 -9.85 11.59 9.77
C ARG A 118 -9.74 12.77 10.74
N ARG A 119 -10.86 13.03 11.41
CA ARG A 119 -11.12 14.15 12.32
C ARG A 119 -9.94 14.54 13.22
N GLY A 120 -9.72 15.84 13.30
CA GLY A 120 -8.77 16.47 14.23
C GLY A 120 -7.36 16.69 13.66
N LYS A 121 -6.99 15.96 12.60
CA LYS A 121 -5.74 16.19 11.87
C LYS A 121 -6.00 17.01 10.60
N SER A 122 -5.09 17.92 10.27
CA SER A 122 -5.09 18.65 8.99
C SER A 122 -4.46 17.84 7.86
N MET A 123 -3.59 16.88 8.18
CA MET A 123 -2.81 16.10 7.22
C MET A 123 -2.45 14.74 7.81
N PRO A 124 -2.47 13.65 7.01
CA PRO A 124 -2.02 12.34 7.48
C PRO A 124 -0.49 12.31 7.64
N ASP A 125 -0.02 11.50 8.61
CA ASP A 125 1.42 11.31 8.86
C ASP A 125 2.17 10.75 7.63
N ALA A 126 1.46 10.06 6.73
CA ALA A 126 2.00 9.59 5.47
C ALA A 126 2.49 10.76 4.59
N LEU A 127 1.71 11.84 4.50
CA LEU A 127 2.00 13.01 3.68
C LEU A 127 2.88 14.05 4.41
N SER A 128 2.75 14.18 5.72
CA SER A 128 3.52 15.16 6.51
C SER A 128 4.94 14.68 6.86
N LYS A 129 5.16 13.36 6.95
CA LYS A 129 6.43 12.78 7.42
C LYS A 129 6.94 11.61 6.56
N THR A 130 6.11 10.60 6.25
CA THR A 130 6.60 9.41 5.52
C THR A 130 7.11 9.74 4.11
N VAL A 131 6.35 10.50 3.32
CA VAL A 131 6.77 10.95 1.97
C VAL A 131 8.00 11.88 2.04
N PRO A 132 8.05 12.89 2.94
CA PRO A 132 9.28 13.66 3.19
C PRO A 132 10.52 12.84 3.53
N ILE A 133 10.40 11.84 4.41
CA ILE A 133 11.50 10.93 4.75
C ILE A 133 11.95 10.17 3.50
N TRP A 134 11.00 9.67 2.71
CA TRP A 134 11.30 8.98 1.45
C TRP A 134 12.05 9.87 0.46
N CYS A 135 11.58 11.10 0.23
CA CYS A 135 12.27 12.07 -0.62
C CYS A 135 13.71 12.36 -0.14
N CYS A 136 13.88 12.59 1.16
CA CYS A 136 15.18 12.89 1.77
C CYS A 136 16.17 11.72 1.62
N VAL A 137 15.72 10.49 1.87
CA VAL A 137 16.54 9.27 1.71
C VAL A 137 16.95 9.07 0.24
N LEU A 138 16.01 9.23 -0.69
CA LEU A 138 16.32 9.09 -2.12
C LEU A 138 17.23 10.21 -2.64
N ASN A 139 17.04 11.46 -2.23
CA ASN A 139 17.94 12.55 -2.61
C ASN A 139 19.38 12.27 -2.15
N ARG A 140 19.57 11.83 -0.91
CA ARG A 140 20.90 11.45 -0.39
C ARG A 140 21.51 10.25 -1.11
N ALA A 141 20.69 9.30 -1.56
CA ALA A 141 21.16 8.09 -2.22
C ALA A 141 21.46 8.30 -3.71
N LEU A 142 20.62 9.07 -4.41
CA LEU A 142 20.66 9.25 -5.87
C LEU A 142 21.43 10.53 -6.28
N PHE A 143 21.47 11.56 -5.45
CA PHE A 143 22.16 12.83 -5.72
C PHE A 143 23.26 13.10 -4.69
N PRO A 144 24.28 12.23 -4.55
CA PRO A 144 25.34 12.40 -3.56
C PRO A 144 26.12 13.72 -3.76
N ASP A 145 26.26 14.17 -5.01
CA ASP A 145 26.99 15.38 -5.38
C ASP A 145 26.16 16.67 -5.27
N ASN A 146 24.92 16.60 -4.75
CA ASN A 146 24.07 17.76 -4.48
C ASN A 146 23.66 17.83 -3.00
N PRO A 147 24.56 18.26 -2.10
CA PRO A 147 24.29 18.34 -0.65
C PRO A 147 23.10 19.24 -0.28
N ASP A 148 22.82 20.27 -1.08
CA ASP A 148 21.71 21.21 -0.83
C ASP A 148 20.33 20.51 -0.90
N SER A 149 20.26 19.37 -1.58
CA SER A 149 19.04 18.55 -1.68
C SER A 149 18.86 17.55 -0.52
N HIS A 150 19.84 17.42 0.39
CA HIS A 150 19.87 16.38 1.43
C HIS A 150 19.11 16.73 2.71
N GLY A 151 18.62 17.97 2.84
CA GLY A 151 17.80 18.42 3.97
C GLY A 151 16.46 17.69 4.04
N LEU A 152 15.87 17.57 5.24
CA LEU A 152 14.51 17.09 5.40
C LEU A 152 13.53 18.27 5.24
N HIS A 153 12.55 18.12 4.34
CA HIS A 153 11.52 19.14 4.08
C HIS A 153 10.17 18.63 4.51
N ILE A 154 9.63 19.21 5.58
CA ILE A 154 8.36 18.83 6.20
C ILE A 154 7.48 20.07 6.38
N PRO A 155 6.15 19.92 6.54
CA PRO A 155 5.26 21.06 6.65
C PRO A 155 5.39 21.69 8.05
N PRO A 156 5.87 22.95 8.17
CA PRO A 156 6.22 23.55 9.48
C PRO A 156 4.99 23.79 10.38
N ASN A 157 3.82 23.99 9.78
CA ASN A 157 2.56 24.19 10.52
C ASN A 157 1.93 22.89 11.03
N VAL A 158 2.52 21.73 10.71
CA VAL A 158 2.01 20.40 11.09
C VAL A 158 3.03 19.63 11.92
N VAL A 159 4.33 19.83 11.65
CA VAL A 159 5.41 19.13 12.33
C VAL A 159 6.37 20.16 12.94
N SER A 160 6.58 20.07 14.25
CA SER A 160 7.46 20.98 14.98
C SER A 160 8.94 20.80 14.59
N ASP A 161 9.75 21.84 14.78
CA ASP A 161 11.21 21.76 14.54
C ASP A 161 11.92 20.74 15.45
N SER A 162 11.40 20.53 16.66
CA SER A 162 11.91 19.47 17.55
C SER A 162 11.66 18.08 16.97
N GLU A 163 10.46 17.84 16.43
CA GLU A 163 10.15 16.58 15.75
C GLU A 163 10.98 16.42 14.46
N LYS A 164 11.12 17.49 13.67
CA LYS A 164 12.01 17.52 12.49
C LYS A 164 13.42 17.06 12.82
N SER A 165 14.02 17.65 13.85
CA SER A 165 15.40 17.35 14.27
C SER A 165 15.58 15.89 14.67
N GLN A 166 14.58 15.32 15.37
CA GLN A 166 14.59 13.91 15.76
C GLN A 166 14.46 12.96 14.55
N ILE A 167 13.70 13.36 13.53
CA ILE A 167 13.61 12.60 12.27
C ILE A 167 14.95 12.70 11.52
N GLU A 168 15.52 13.90 11.37
CA GLU A 168 16.79 14.14 10.69
C GLU A 168 17.93 13.29 11.26
N ALA A 169 17.99 13.14 12.59
CA ALA A 169 18.95 12.30 13.28
C ALA A 169 18.88 10.81 12.86
N ARG A 170 17.74 10.34 12.34
CA ARG A 170 17.54 8.95 11.88
C ARG A 170 17.76 8.75 10.38
N ILE A 171 17.82 9.83 9.60
CA ILE A 171 17.98 9.74 8.14
C ILE A 171 19.26 8.95 7.74
N PRO A 172 20.43 9.12 8.39
CA PRO A 172 21.62 8.34 8.05
C PRO A 172 21.38 6.82 8.09
N ASP A 173 20.71 6.32 9.13
CA ASP A 173 20.39 4.91 9.29
C ASP A 173 19.41 4.42 8.20
N PHE A 174 18.49 5.28 7.79
CA PHE A 174 17.56 4.98 6.70
C PHE A 174 18.27 4.90 5.35
N VAL A 175 19.21 5.80 5.08
CA VAL A 175 20.05 5.77 3.87
C VAL A 175 20.92 4.51 3.87
N ALA A 176 21.53 4.16 5.00
CA ALA A 176 22.29 2.92 5.13
C ALA A 176 21.42 1.69 4.87
N SER A 177 20.22 1.63 5.47
CA SER A 177 19.25 0.55 5.26
C SER A 177 18.77 0.44 3.81
N PHE A 178 18.65 1.57 3.09
CA PHE A 178 18.29 1.59 1.68
C PHE A 178 19.43 1.08 0.80
N LYS A 179 20.66 1.56 1.03
CA LYS A 179 21.86 1.12 0.29
C LYS A 179 22.16 -0.37 0.50
N LEU A 180 21.86 -0.90 1.69
CA LEU A 180 22.00 -2.32 1.99
C LEU A 180 21.16 -3.22 1.07
N LEU A 181 20.08 -2.70 0.45
CA LEU A 181 19.24 -3.47 -0.47
C LEU A 181 19.94 -3.82 -1.78
N ASP A 182 21.10 -3.23 -2.06
CA ASP A 182 21.93 -3.52 -3.24
C ASP A 182 21.12 -3.44 -4.55
N LEU A 183 20.38 -2.34 -4.67
CA LEU A 183 19.58 -2.04 -5.86
C LEU A 183 20.42 -1.24 -6.86
N ASP A 184 20.07 -1.31 -8.14
CA ASP A 184 20.70 -0.52 -9.20
C ASP A 184 20.34 0.97 -9.09
N LEU A 185 21.09 1.67 -8.22
CA LEU A 185 20.92 3.11 -8.00
C LEU A 185 21.22 3.93 -9.26
N HIS A 186 22.07 3.42 -10.17
CA HIS A 186 22.40 4.13 -11.40
C HIS A 186 21.18 4.21 -12.32
N SER A 187 20.47 3.09 -12.52
CA SER A 187 19.21 3.05 -13.27
C SER A 187 18.15 3.97 -12.66
N PHE A 188 18.00 4.01 -11.33
CA PHE A 188 17.06 4.93 -10.69
C PHE A 188 17.48 6.40 -10.83
N ARG A 189 18.78 6.70 -10.73
CA ARG A 189 19.30 8.05 -10.89
C ARG A 189 19.13 8.55 -12.33
N ALA A 190 19.26 7.68 -13.33
CA ALA A 190 19.05 8.02 -14.74
C ALA A 190 17.60 8.46 -15.03
N LYS A 191 16.62 7.98 -14.24
CA LYS A 191 15.21 8.37 -14.38
C LYS A 191 14.93 9.80 -13.89
N LEU A 192 15.79 10.37 -13.04
CA LEU A 192 15.57 11.67 -12.43
C LEU A 192 16.62 12.68 -12.89
N THR A 193 16.19 13.78 -13.50
CA THR A 193 17.08 14.90 -13.84
C THR A 193 17.42 15.80 -12.64
N LYS A 194 16.53 15.86 -11.63
CA LYS A 194 16.59 16.76 -10.48
C LYS A 194 16.27 16.01 -9.18
N PRO A 195 16.66 16.50 -7.99
CA PRO A 195 16.22 15.93 -6.73
C PRO A 195 14.72 16.12 -6.48
N LEU A 196 14.16 15.32 -5.59
CA LEU A 196 12.75 15.36 -5.21
C LEU A 196 12.49 16.45 -4.15
N ARG A 197 11.36 17.15 -4.25
CA ARG A 197 10.96 18.17 -3.26
C ARG A 197 9.49 17.99 -2.87
N PRO A 198 9.18 17.62 -1.62
CA PRO A 198 7.80 17.57 -1.17
C PRO A 198 7.21 19.00 -1.10
N ALA A 199 5.98 19.12 -1.57
CA ALA A 199 5.09 20.26 -1.38
C ALA A 199 3.77 19.73 -0.81
N TRP A 200 2.89 20.58 -0.30
CA TRP A 200 1.64 20.12 0.31
C TRP A 200 0.47 20.90 -0.25
N THR A 201 -0.73 20.31 -0.23
CA THR A 201 -1.99 21.00 -0.53
C THR A 201 -3.10 20.43 0.35
N VAL A 202 -3.96 21.30 0.89
CA VAL A 202 -5.15 20.95 1.71
C VAL A 202 -6.30 21.89 1.36
N GLN A 203 -7.56 21.46 1.57
CA GLN A 203 -8.74 22.25 1.19
C GLN A 203 -8.93 23.58 1.94
N ASP A 204 -8.62 23.63 3.24
CA ASP A 204 -8.96 24.79 4.10
C ASP A 204 -7.95 25.95 4.07
N ALA A 205 -6.85 25.78 3.36
CA ALA A 205 -5.79 26.77 3.38
C ALA A 205 -5.83 27.63 2.12
N ALA A 206 -5.97 28.94 2.30
CA ALA A 206 -5.46 29.97 1.38
C ALA A 206 -3.92 29.91 1.19
N TYR A 207 -3.29 28.86 1.69
CA TYR A 207 -1.86 28.61 1.70
C TYR A 207 -1.65 27.21 1.19
N TYR A 208 -1.14 27.07 -0.03
CA TYR A 208 0.10 26.35 -0.23
C TYR A 208 0.83 26.95 -1.41
N SER A 209 2.15 27.03 -1.27
CA SER A 209 3.11 27.43 -2.28
C SER A 209 2.84 26.62 -3.54
N VAL A 210 2.17 27.24 -4.51
CA VAL A 210 2.41 26.93 -5.91
C VAL A 210 3.94 27.01 -6.02
N PRO A 211 4.66 25.88 -6.23
CA PRO A 211 6.06 25.98 -6.62
C PRO A 211 6.04 26.93 -7.80
N ASP A 212 6.75 28.05 -7.70
CA ASP A 212 6.72 29.15 -8.66
C ASP A 212 6.68 28.58 -10.08
N LEU A 213 5.48 28.44 -10.65
CA LEU A 213 5.27 27.73 -11.92
C LEU A 213 5.88 28.53 -13.08
N GLU A 214 6.28 29.77 -12.79
CA GLU A 214 6.89 30.73 -13.70
C GLU A 214 8.42 30.60 -13.77
N SER A 215 9.07 29.87 -12.84
CA SER A 215 10.51 29.59 -12.90
C SER A 215 10.82 28.09 -12.98
N PRO A 216 11.86 27.66 -13.72
CA PRO A 216 12.22 26.25 -13.78
C PRO A 216 12.60 25.77 -12.37
N SER A 217 11.72 24.98 -11.76
CA SER A 217 12.00 24.39 -10.45
C SER A 217 13.29 23.56 -10.54
N SER A 218 14.20 23.81 -9.60
CA SER A 218 15.44 23.03 -9.43
C SER A 218 15.19 21.61 -8.89
N HIS A 219 13.92 21.23 -8.72
CA HIS A 219 13.47 19.98 -8.13
C HIS A 219 12.23 19.43 -8.81
N HIS A 220 12.02 18.12 -8.71
CA HIS A 220 10.76 17.45 -9.03
C HIS A 220 9.76 17.63 -7.87
N PRO A 221 8.68 18.41 -8.00
CA PRO A 221 7.65 18.54 -6.97
C PRO A 221 6.93 17.20 -6.71
N ILE A 222 6.86 16.84 -5.43
CA ILE A 222 6.04 15.74 -4.92
C ILE A 222 4.92 16.39 -4.10
N VAL A 223 3.79 16.65 -4.76
CA VAL A 223 2.67 17.38 -4.16
C VAL A 223 1.85 16.43 -3.28
N CYS A 224 2.01 16.54 -1.97
CA CYS A 224 1.25 15.81 -0.97
C CYS A 224 -0.15 16.44 -0.80
N CYS A 225 -1.14 15.89 -1.49
CA CYS A 225 -2.52 16.35 -1.46
C CYS A 225 -3.33 15.64 -0.38
N THR A 226 -3.70 16.37 0.67
CA THR A 226 -4.71 15.90 1.62
C THR A 226 -6.08 16.18 1.04
N SER A 227 -6.76 15.14 0.56
CA SER A 227 -8.04 15.29 -0.13
C SER A 227 -9.13 15.87 0.78
N SER A 228 -9.16 15.48 2.04
CA SER A 228 -10.22 15.86 2.99
C SER A 228 -10.02 17.23 3.63
N ARG A 229 -11.10 17.99 3.80
CA ARG A 229 -11.17 19.22 4.61
C ARG A 229 -11.02 18.94 6.10
N ARG A 230 -10.42 19.86 6.86
CA ARG A 230 -10.29 19.74 8.31
C ARG A 230 -11.55 20.25 9.00
N VAL A 231 -12.22 19.38 9.75
CA VAL A 231 -13.36 19.77 10.57
C VAL A 231 -12.89 20.23 11.95
N ALA A 232 -12.93 21.53 12.21
CA ALA A 232 -12.57 22.14 13.50
C ALA A 232 -13.77 22.16 14.47
N GLY A 233 -14.25 20.99 14.90
CA GLY A 233 -15.43 20.91 15.76
C GLY A 233 -16.06 19.53 15.86
N ALA A 234 -17.33 19.48 16.29
CA ALA A 234 -18.17 18.28 16.21
C ALA A 234 -18.79 18.20 14.81
N GLU A 235 -18.69 17.04 14.14
CA GLU A 235 -19.15 16.84 12.75
C GLU A 235 -20.63 17.22 12.53
N LEU A 236 -21.44 17.31 13.60
CA LEU A 236 -22.82 17.79 13.56
C LEU A 236 -22.95 19.22 12.98
N SER A 237 -21.89 20.04 12.99
CA SER A 237 -21.91 21.39 12.43
C SER A 237 -21.68 21.45 10.92
N GLU A 238 -21.29 20.35 10.27
CA GLU A 238 -20.79 20.34 8.88
C GLU A 238 -21.82 19.81 7.86
N ALA A 239 -23.11 19.89 8.19
CA ALA A 239 -24.20 19.58 7.25
C ALA A 239 -24.09 18.22 6.53
N GLY A 240 -23.58 17.18 7.19
CA GLY A 240 -23.43 15.84 6.60
C GLY A 240 -22.04 15.52 6.04
N TYR A 241 -21.07 16.43 6.10
CA TYR A 241 -19.70 16.15 5.64
C TYR A 241 -18.94 15.24 6.63
N VAL A 242 -18.25 14.24 6.10
CA VAL A 242 -17.43 13.28 6.84
C VAL A 242 -15.98 13.39 6.38
N GLN A 243 -15.15 14.02 7.20
CA GLN A 243 -13.72 14.16 6.95
C GLN A 243 -13.04 12.79 6.81
N GLY A 244 -12.36 12.56 5.69
CA GLY A 244 -11.62 11.32 5.45
C GLY A 244 -12.55 10.11 5.27
N ALA A 245 -13.70 10.31 4.63
CA ALA A 245 -14.75 9.31 4.45
C ALA A 245 -14.28 8.00 3.80
N GLY A 246 -13.28 8.06 2.91
CA GLY A 246 -12.65 6.90 2.27
C GLY A 246 -11.58 6.19 3.11
N ASP A 247 -11.30 6.62 4.34
CA ASP A 247 -10.47 5.88 5.31
C ASP A 247 -11.34 4.89 6.12
N ASP A 248 -10.72 3.84 6.64
CA ASP A 248 -11.36 2.81 7.49
C ASP A 248 -12.67 2.23 6.89
N THR A 249 -12.70 2.04 5.56
CA THR A 249 -13.89 1.61 4.80
C THR A 249 -14.40 0.23 5.20
N GLU A 250 -13.56 -0.60 5.80
CA GLU A 250 -13.95 -1.89 6.39
C GLU A 250 -15.10 -1.78 7.40
N ASN A 251 -15.32 -0.59 7.99
CA ASN A 251 -16.34 -0.36 9.01
C ASN A 251 -17.69 0.08 8.44
N TRP A 252 -17.78 0.51 7.18
CA TRP A 252 -19.00 1.12 6.64
C TRP A 252 -19.33 0.76 5.19
N ALA A 253 -18.35 0.37 4.37
CA ALA A 253 -18.51 0.25 2.93
C ALA A 253 -19.21 -1.04 2.49
N LEU A 254 -19.49 -1.98 3.40
CA LEU A 254 -20.21 -3.23 3.10
C LEU A 254 -19.61 -4.03 1.93
N GLY A 255 -18.29 -3.98 1.75
CA GLY A 255 -17.57 -4.62 0.64
C GLY A 255 -17.43 -3.76 -0.61
N LEU A 256 -18.06 -2.59 -0.69
CA LEU A 256 -17.85 -1.62 -1.76
C LEU A 256 -16.38 -1.21 -1.82
N THR A 257 -15.80 -1.26 -3.02
CA THR A 257 -14.43 -0.84 -3.30
C THR A 257 -14.44 0.49 -4.06
N ALA A 258 -13.32 1.23 -4.03
CA ALA A 258 -13.22 2.48 -4.77
C ALA A 258 -13.52 2.34 -6.28
N PRO A 259 -13.00 1.31 -7.02
CA PRO A 259 -13.37 1.12 -8.41
C PRO A 259 -14.88 0.90 -8.63
N LEU A 260 -15.53 0.12 -7.75
CA LEU A 260 -16.98 -0.09 -7.83
C LEU A 260 -17.76 1.18 -7.52
N PHE A 261 -17.31 1.97 -6.55
CA PHE A 261 -17.90 3.27 -6.28
C PHE A 261 -17.85 4.17 -7.52
N TRP A 262 -16.69 4.30 -8.16
CA TRP A 262 -16.54 5.15 -9.34
C TRP A 262 -17.32 4.66 -10.55
N ALA A 263 -17.36 3.34 -10.78
CA ALA A 263 -18.13 2.75 -11.88
C ALA A 263 -19.66 2.95 -11.73
N HIS A 264 -20.15 3.10 -10.50
CA HIS A 264 -21.57 3.20 -10.17
C HIS A 264 -21.89 4.45 -9.34
N ALA A 265 -21.12 5.51 -9.50
CA ALA A 265 -21.19 6.68 -8.62
C ALA A 265 -22.57 7.34 -8.66
N ASP A 266 -23.15 7.51 -9.86
CA ASP A 266 -24.45 8.14 -10.04
C ASP A 266 -25.58 7.35 -9.37
N ASP A 267 -25.60 6.02 -9.52
CA ASP A 267 -26.59 5.14 -8.91
C ASP A 267 -26.46 5.14 -7.38
N LEU A 268 -25.23 5.03 -6.87
CA LEU A 268 -24.94 5.01 -5.43
C LEU A 268 -25.25 6.35 -4.76
N LEU A 269 -25.00 7.48 -5.43
CA LEU A 269 -25.28 8.81 -4.88
C LEU A 269 -26.75 9.20 -4.97
N SER A 270 -27.51 8.60 -5.90
CA SER A 270 -28.94 8.83 -6.07
C SER A 270 -29.82 7.89 -5.23
N ALA A 271 -29.29 6.75 -4.79
CA ALA A 271 -30.00 5.78 -3.98
C ALA A 271 -30.40 6.36 -2.61
N SER A 272 -31.55 5.91 -2.10
CA SER A 272 -31.98 6.24 -0.74
C SER A 272 -31.09 5.54 0.29
N GLU A 273 -31.00 6.09 1.51
CA GLU A 273 -30.21 5.48 2.59
C GLU A 273 -30.70 4.04 2.92
N ALA A 274 -32.00 3.77 2.75
CA ALA A 274 -32.58 2.46 2.99
C ALA A 274 -32.20 1.42 1.90
N ASP A 275 -32.02 1.86 0.66
CA ASP A 275 -31.77 0.97 -0.49
C ASP A 275 -30.27 0.70 -0.70
N LEU A 276 -29.40 1.61 -0.22
CA LEU A 276 -27.95 1.54 -0.38
C LEU A 276 -27.32 0.20 0.04
N PRO A 277 -27.64 -0.39 1.21
CA PRO A 277 -27.08 -1.69 1.59
C PRO A 277 -27.40 -2.80 0.58
N GLY A 278 -28.63 -2.81 0.03
CA GLY A 278 -29.06 -3.77 -0.98
C GLY A 278 -28.34 -3.57 -2.31
N LEU A 279 -28.24 -2.31 -2.77
CA LEU A 279 -27.52 -1.95 -3.98
C LEU A 279 -26.03 -2.33 -3.89
N ILE A 280 -25.36 -2.00 -2.78
CA ILE A 280 -23.95 -2.36 -2.58
C ILE A 280 -23.77 -3.89 -2.61
N ALA A 281 -24.65 -4.64 -1.95
CA ALA A 281 -24.57 -6.11 -1.96
C ALA A 281 -24.68 -6.68 -3.39
N LEU A 282 -25.57 -6.13 -4.22
CA LEU A 282 -25.72 -6.53 -5.62
C LEU A 282 -24.46 -6.21 -6.44
N LEU A 283 -23.90 -5.00 -6.30
CA LEU A 283 -22.68 -4.59 -7.02
C LEU A 283 -21.47 -5.46 -6.62
N VAL A 284 -21.31 -5.74 -5.33
CA VAL A 284 -20.21 -6.59 -4.84
C VAL A 284 -20.36 -8.03 -5.33
N ALA A 285 -21.57 -8.57 -5.34
CA ALA A 285 -21.84 -9.91 -5.87
C ALA A 285 -21.58 -9.99 -7.39
N GLY A 286 -22.01 -8.97 -8.14
CA GLY A 286 -21.77 -8.87 -9.59
C GLY A 286 -20.29 -8.80 -9.93
N ALA A 287 -19.53 -7.98 -9.20
CA ALA A 287 -18.08 -7.86 -9.38
C ALA A 287 -17.34 -9.18 -9.13
N GLY A 288 -17.81 -9.99 -8.17
CA GLY A 288 -17.28 -11.34 -7.90
C GLY A 288 -17.55 -12.35 -9.02
N ALA A 289 -18.59 -12.14 -9.82
CA ALA A 289 -18.90 -12.97 -10.98
C ALA A 289 -18.11 -12.54 -12.23
N ASP A 290 -17.97 -11.24 -12.47
CA ASP A 290 -17.18 -10.71 -13.59
C ASP A 290 -15.66 -10.93 -13.41
N THR A 291 -15.17 -11.02 -12.17
CA THR A 291 -13.77 -11.42 -11.90
C THR A 291 -13.49 -12.91 -12.18
N GLN A 292 -14.52 -13.74 -12.37
CA GLN A 292 -14.34 -15.09 -12.93
C GLN A 292 -14.34 -15.10 -14.47
N GLY A 293 -14.67 -13.98 -15.13
CA GLY A 293 -14.79 -13.88 -16.59
C GLY A 293 -13.89 -12.84 -17.28
N GLY A 294 -13.24 -11.92 -16.56
CA GLY A 294 -12.46 -10.85 -17.18
C GLY A 294 -11.47 -10.19 -16.21
N GLY A 295 -10.25 -10.70 -16.17
CA GLY A 295 -9.18 -10.13 -15.35
C GLY A 295 -7.95 -11.03 -15.25
N GLY A 296 -7.47 -11.51 -16.40
CA GLY A 296 -6.18 -12.20 -16.50
C GLY A 296 -5.04 -11.27 -16.09
N GLY A 297 -4.77 -11.19 -14.79
CA GLY A 297 -3.46 -10.77 -14.31
C GLY A 297 -2.50 -11.89 -14.67
N GLY A 298 -1.96 -11.85 -15.89
CA GLY A 298 -0.99 -12.84 -16.37
C GLY A 298 0.19 -12.95 -15.40
N ALA A 299 0.89 -14.08 -15.46
CA ALA A 299 2.06 -14.32 -14.62
C ALA A 299 3.05 -13.14 -14.65
N LEU A 300 3.32 -12.55 -13.48
CA LEU A 300 4.32 -11.49 -13.33
C LEU A 300 5.66 -12.11 -12.94
N ARG A 301 6.66 -11.87 -13.79
CA ARG A 301 8.03 -12.35 -13.58
C ARG A 301 8.74 -11.52 -12.50
N LEU A 302 9.17 -12.17 -11.42
CA LEU A 302 9.91 -11.55 -10.31
C LEU A 302 11.43 -11.70 -10.47
N THR A 303 11.85 -12.87 -10.94
CA THR A 303 13.26 -13.21 -11.22
C THR A 303 13.33 -13.94 -12.57
N PRO A 304 14.52 -14.25 -13.09
CA PRO A 304 14.62 -15.03 -14.32
C PRO A 304 13.85 -16.35 -14.30
N HIS A 305 13.70 -16.97 -13.12
CA HIS A 305 13.07 -18.28 -12.95
C HIS A 305 11.77 -18.29 -12.16
N ILE A 306 11.40 -17.21 -11.45
CA ILE A 306 10.21 -17.19 -10.58
C ILE A 306 9.22 -16.14 -11.06
N SER A 307 7.96 -16.57 -11.21
CA SER A 307 6.82 -15.70 -11.51
C SER A 307 5.69 -15.93 -10.49
N VAL A 308 4.82 -14.94 -10.31
CA VAL A 308 3.64 -15.02 -9.44
C VAL A 308 2.36 -14.63 -10.18
N CYS A 309 1.23 -15.20 -9.78
CA CYS A 309 -0.08 -14.87 -10.36
C CYS A 309 -1.21 -15.00 -9.31
N PRO A 310 -2.36 -14.34 -9.54
CA PRO A 310 -3.60 -14.70 -8.88
C PRO A 310 -4.06 -16.10 -9.30
N LEU A 311 -4.80 -16.79 -8.43
CA LEU A 311 -5.46 -18.05 -8.78
C LEU A 311 -6.77 -17.80 -9.55
N PRO A 312 -7.22 -18.73 -10.42
CA PRO A 312 -6.54 -19.98 -10.80
C PRO A 312 -5.35 -19.73 -11.74
N ILE A 313 -4.35 -20.61 -11.70
CA ILE A 313 -3.24 -20.58 -12.68
C ILE A 313 -3.83 -20.94 -14.05
N GLY A 314 -3.78 -20.00 -15.00
CA GLY A 314 -4.38 -20.14 -16.32
C GLY A 314 -3.69 -21.19 -17.19
N GLY A 315 -4.39 -21.68 -18.22
CA GLY A 315 -3.84 -22.65 -19.17
C GLY A 315 -2.70 -22.08 -20.03
N GLU A 316 -2.76 -20.79 -20.38
CA GLU A 316 -1.69 -20.10 -21.13
C GLU A 316 -0.42 -19.88 -20.30
N ASP A 317 -0.55 -19.80 -18.97
CA ASP A 317 0.59 -19.71 -18.05
C ASP A 317 1.31 -21.06 -17.87
N LYS A 318 0.73 -22.17 -18.36
CA LYS A 318 1.34 -23.50 -18.31
C LYS A 318 2.34 -23.67 -19.45
N HIS A 319 3.61 -23.46 -19.16
CA HIS A 319 4.69 -23.76 -20.11
C HIS A 319 5.16 -25.21 -19.95
N ALA A 320 5.64 -25.83 -21.03
CA ALA A 320 6.10 -27.21 -21.02
C ALA A 320 7.25 -27.48 -20.01
N ASN A 321 7.96 -26.42 -19.60
CA ASN A 321 9.03 -26.48 -18.60
C ASN A 321 8.71 -25.63 -17.34
N ALA A 322 7.44 -25.61 -16.92
CA ALA A 322 6.99 -24.87 -15.74
C ALA A 322 6.65 -25.81 -14.57
N CYS A 323 7.09 -25.42 -13.38
CA CYS A 323 6.67 -25.95 -12.09
C CYS A 323 5.62 -25.03 -11.47
N LEU A 324 4.44 -25.58 -11.19
CA LEU A 324 3.28 -24.86 -10.69
C LEU A 324 3.15 -25.10 -9.19
N VAL A 325 3.10 -24.02 -8.41
CA VAL A 325 2.84 -24.05 -6.97
C VAL A 325 1.61 -23.21 -6.65
N SER A 326 0.50 -23.87 -6.34
CA SER A 326 -0.79 -23.23 -6.07
C SER A 326 -1.07 -23.21 -4.57
N ILE A 327 -1.13 -22.02 -3.95
CA ILE A 327 -1.54 -21.87 -2.55
C ILE A 327 -3.04 -21.60 -2.51
N VAL A 328 -3.83 -22.67 -2.38
CA VAL A 328 -5.29 -22.61 -2.51
C VAL A 328 -5.95 -22.12 -1.22
N PRO A 329 -6.96 -21.22 -1.31
CA PRO A 329 -7.73 -20.77 -0.15
C PRO A 329 -8.76 -21.84 0.27
N ALA A 330 -8.29 -23.01 0.67
CA ALA A 330 -9.12 -24.14 1.08
C ALA A 330 -8.87 -24.51 2.56
N ALA A 331 -9.61 -25.50 3.07
CA ALA A 331 -9.27 -26.14 4.34
C ALA A 331 -7.83 -26.66 4.28
N ALA A 332 -7.16 -26.74 5.43
CA ALA A 332 -5.82 -27.29 5.47
C ALA A 332 -5.86 -28.77 5.05
N THR A 333 -5.08 -29.14 4.05
CA THR A 333 -4.92 -30.52 3.54
C THR A 333 -3.62 -31.10 4.06
N GLU A 334 -3.49 -32.43 4.05
CA GLU A 334 -2.25 -33.10 4.47
C GLU A 334 -1.16 -32.96 3.40
N ASP A 335 0.11 -32.85 3.83
CA ASP A 335 1.27 -32.69 2.94
C ASP A 335 1.38 -33.81 1.88
N SER A 336 0.88 -35.02 2.21
CA SER A 336 0.80 -36.19 1.32
C SER A 336 -0.12 -36.01 0.12
N GLU A 337 -1.07 -35.07 0.19
CA GLU A 337 -2.08 -34.80 -0.83
C GLU A 337 -1.69 -33.65 -1.77
N TRP A 338 -0.58 -32.95 -1.50
CA TRP A 338 -0.22 -31.73 -2.22
C TRP A 338 0.39 -31.98 -3.60
N GLU A 339 1.21 -33.03 -3.76
CA GLU A 339 1.83 -33.36 -5.05
C GLU A 339 0.77 -33.93 -6.02
N LYS A 340 0.44 -33.17 -7.07
CA LYS A 340 -0.51 -33.59 -8.11
C LYS A 340 0.21 -34.22 -9.30
N SER A 341 1.41 -33.74 -9.60
CA SER A 341 2.29 -34.31 -10.63
C SER A 341 3.75 -33.98 -10.33
N ARG A 342 4.68 -34.36 -11.22
CA ARG A 342 6.11 -34.02 -11.09
C ARG A 342 6.41 -32.52 -11.14
N SER A 343 5.49 -31.71 -11.65
CA SER A 343 5.66 -30.26 -11.82
C SER A 343 4.45 -29.47 -11.33
N GLU A 344 3.55 -30.09 -10.55
CA GLU A 344 2.37 -29.42 -10.01
C GLU A 344 2.15 -29.78 -8.53
N LEU A 345 2.19 -28.74 -7.69
CA LEU A 345 1.98 -28.79 -6.25
C LEU A 345 0.82 -27.89 -5.87
N GLU A 346 -0.18 -28.44 -5.19
CA GLU A 346 -1.35 -27.71 -4.70
C GLU A 346 -1.41 -27.78 -3.17
N VAL A 347 -1.21 -26.63 -2.51
CA VAL A 347 -1.01 -26.52 -1.08
C VAL A 347 -2.22 -25.87 -0.41
N GLY A 348 -2.93 -26.65 0.40
CA GLY A 348 -4.04 -26.17 1.22
C GLY A 348 -3.58 -25.87 2.65
N ILE A 349 -3.51 -24.59 3.02
CA ILE A 349 -3.03 -24.16 4.36
C ILE A 349 -4.01 -23.24 5.11
N GLY A 350 -5.28 -23.23 4.71
CA GLY A 350 -6.31 -22.37 5.30
C GLY A 350 -6.50 -21.05 4.54
N ARG A 351 -7.13 -20.07 5.20
CA ARG A 351 -7.42 -18.74 4.64
C ARG A 351 -6.86 -17.60 5.49
N GLY A 352 -6.56 -16.48 4.84
CA GLY A 352 -6.12 -15.23 5.49
C GLY A 352 -4.97 -15.43 6.47
N LYS A 353 -5.11 -14.88 7.68
CA LYS A 353 -4.05 -14.96 8.72
C LYS A 353 -3.68 -16.39 9.12
N LEU A 354 -4.60 -17.36 8.99
CA LEU A 354 -4.31 -18.76 9.28
C LEU A 354 -3.34 -19.33 8.22
N ALA A 355 -3.62 -19.06 6.93
CA ALA A 355 -2.73 -19.41 5.83
C ALA A 355 -1.33 -18.80 6.00
N SER A 356 -1.24 -17.50 6.32
CA SER A 356 0.05 -16.84 6.56
C SER A 356 0.87 -17.51 7.67
N ARG A 357 0.22 -18.06 8.71
CA ARG A 357 0.89 -18.81 9.79
C ARG A 357 1.23 -20.25 9.38
N GLY A 358 0.32 -20.91 8.66
CA GLY A 358 0.51 -22.26 8.12
C GLY A 358 1.66 -22.35 7.13
N LEU A 359 1.95 -21.26 6.42
CA LEU A 359 3.03 -21.16 5.44
C LEU A 359 4.38 -21.64 5.99
N ARG A 360 4.72 -21.33 7.25
CA ARG A 360 5.99 -21.78 7.87
C ARG A 360 6.17 -23.31 7.82
N ARG A 361 5.09 -24.08 7.91
CA ARG A 361 5.12 -25.55 7.86
C ARG A 361 5.17 -26.08 6.43
N ALA A 362 4.57 -25.37 5.48
CA ALA A 362 4.55 -25.76 4.07
C ALA A 362 5.84 -25.43 3.32
N LEU A 363 6.56 -24.37 3.71
CA LEU A 363 7.77 -23.91 3.01
C LEU A 363 8.86 -24.98 2.82
N PRO A 364 9.18 -25.86 3.80
CA PRO A 364 10.11 -26.97 3.57
C PRO A 364 9.67 -27.87 2.41
N VAL A 365 8.41 -28.34 2.42
CA VAL A 365 7.86 -29.23 1.39
C VAL A 365 7.86 -28.55 0.02
N ILE A 366 7.44 -27.27 -0.03
CA ILE A 366 7.43 -26.48 -1.27
C ILE A 366 8.85 -26.33 -1.83
N CYS A 367 9.83 -25.96 -0.99
CA CYS A 367 11.21 -25.77 -1.43
C CYS A 367 11.84 -27.08 -1.91
N ASP A 368 11.59 -28.21 -1.22
CA ASP A 368 12.11 -29.51 -1.60
C ASP A 368 11.50 -30.01 -2.91
N PHE A 369 10.20 -29.79 -3.11
CA PHE A 369 9.52 -30.08 -4.38
C PHE A 369 10.12 -29.27 -5.54
N VAL A 370 10.20 -27.95 -5.39
CA VAL A 370 10.74 -27.06 -6.44
C VAL A 370 12.22 -27.34 -6.71
N SER A 371 13.01 -27.63 -5.67
CA SER A 371 14.44 -27.95 -5.84
C SER A 371 14.62 -29.24 -6.65
N ARG A 372 13.81 -30.28 -6.40
CA ARG A 372 13.84 -31.52 -7.21
C ARG A 372 13.52 -31.25 -8.68
N PHE A 373 12.53 -30.38 -8.94
CA PHE A 373 12.17 -30.00 -10.31
C PHE A 373 13.32 -29.26 -11.00
N LEU A 374 13.89 -28.22 -10.37
CA LEU A 374 14.96 -27.40 -10.96
C LEU A 374 16.26 -28.20 -11.17
N GLN A 375 16.51 -29.24 -10.37
CA GLN A 375 17.63 -30.16 -10.58
C GLN A 375 17.43 -31.09 -11.79
N ALA A 376 16.19 -31.50 -12.06
CA ALA A 376 15.85 -32.32 -13.21
C ALA A 376 15.81 -31.50 -14.51
N GLU A 377 15.38 -30.23 -14.42
CA GLU A 377 15.23 -29.31 -15.55
C GLU A 377 16.02 -28.01 -15.33
N PRO A 378 17.35 -27.99 -15.60
CA PRO A 378 18.19 -26.81 -15.46
C PRO A 378 17.80 -25.75 -16.51
N GLY A 379 16.91 -24.83 -16.14
CA GLY A 379 16.26 -23.88 -17.05
C GLY A 379 14.74 -23.81 -16.90
N GLY A 380 14.18 -24.67 -16.05
CA GLY A 380 12.78 -24.62 -15.68
C GLY A 380 12.38 -23.28 -15.04
N VAL A 381 11.10 -22.95 -15.17
CA VAL A 381 10.49 -21.77 -14.55
C VAL A 381 9.50 -22.20 -13.47
N VAL A 382 9.34 -21.40 -12.44
CA VAL A 382 8.44 -21.66 -11.32
C VAL A 382 7.37 -20.58 -11.30
N LEU A 383 6.11 -21.01 -11.33
CA LEU A 383 4.96 -20.14 -11.23
C LEU A 383 4.23 -20.40 -9.91
N VAL A 384 4.11 -19.36 -9.10
CA VAL A 384 3.48 -19.44 -7.79
C VAL A 384 2.16 -18.67 -7.77
N GLY A 385 1.06 -19.38 -7.58
CA GLY A 385 -0.28 -18.83 -7.48
C GLY A 385 -0.75 -18.68 -6.03
N CYS A 386 -1.43 -17.58 -5.72
CA CYS A 386 -2.32 -17.51 -4.53
C CYS A 386 -3.55 -16.66 -4.85
N GLU A 387 -4.55 -16.62 -3.97
CA GLU A 387 -5.82 -15.90 -4.20
C GLU A 387 -5.65 -14.49 -4.82
N SER A 388 -4.75 -13.66 -4.27
CA SER A 388 -4.52 -12.29 -4.77
C SER A 388 -3.31 -12.13 -5.71
N GLY A 389 -2.45 -13.14 -5.80
CA GLY A 389 -1.11 -13.02 -6.40
C GLY A 389 -0.12 -12.09 -5.68
N ARG A 390 -0.51 -11.45 -4.57
CA ARG A 390 0.24 -10.33 -3.94
C ARG A 390 0.77 -10.60 -2.53
N ASP A 391 0.36 -11.70 -1.88
CA ASP A 391 0.73 -12.01 -0.49
C ASP A 391 1.48 -13.35 -0.34
N LEU A 392 0.76 -14.47 -0.28
CA LEU A 392 1.35 -15.78 -0.02
C LEU A 392 2.27 -16.23 -1.16
N SER A 393 1.88 -16.01 -2.41
CA SER A 393 2.71 -16.28 -3.59
C SER A 393 4.04 -15.53 -3.53
N VAL A 394 4.02 -14.26 -3.14
CA VAL A 394 5.21 -13.42 -2.95
C VAL A 394 6.09 -13.95 -1.81
N GLY A 395 5.47 -14.39 -0.71
CA GLY A 395 6.19 -15.02 0.41
C GLY A 395 6.88 -16.33 0.02
N VAL A 396 6.19 -17.18 -0.74
CA VAL A 396 6.75 -18.42 -1.28
C VAL A 396 7.85 -18.12 -2.29
N ALA A 397 7.64 -17.19 -3.22
CA ALA A 397 8.64 -16.75 -4.18
C ALA A 397 9.92 -16.25 -3.51
N LEU A 398 9.80 -15.47 -2.43
CA LEU A 398 10.95 -15.05 -1.63
C LEU A 398 11.68 -16.24 -1.00
N ALA A 399 10.94 -17.21 -0.44
CA ALA A 399 11.55 -18.38 0.17
C ALA A 399 12.28 -19.25 -0.86
N LEU A 400 11.69 -19.43 -2.04
CA LEU A 400 12.29 -20.14 -3.18
C LEU A 400 13.53 -19.41 -3.69
N ASP A 401 13.46 -18.09 -3.88
CA ASP A 401 14.60 -17.27 -4.30
C ASP A 401 15.79 -17.45 -3.33
N CYS A 402 15.52 -17.43 -2.02
CA CYS A 402 16.56 -17.70 -1.02
C CYS A 402 17.07 -19.15 -1.06
N ARG A 403 16.18 -20.14 -1.07
CA ARG A 403 16.54 -21.55 -0.83
C ARG A 403 17.04 -22.28 -2.07
N CYS A 404 16.53 -21.93 -3.25
CA CYS A 404 16.80 -22.64 -4.50
C CYS A 404 17.81 -21.92 -5.40
N PHE A 405 18.09 -20.64 -5.18
CA PHE A 405 18.96 -19.85 -6.06
C PHE A 405 20.15 -19.22 -5.32
N GLY A 406 21.28 -19.13 -6.02
CA GLY A 406 22.48 -18.41 -5.59
C GLY A 406 22.27 -16.89 -5.64
N ASP A 407 23.27 -16.12 -5.24
CA ASP A 407 23.23 -14.65 -5.34
C ASP A 407 23.43 -14.16 -6.78
N ASP A 408 24.01 -15.00 -7.63
CA ASP A 408 24.11 -14.88 -9.09
C ASP A 408 22.79 -15.16 -9.82
N GLY A 409 21.79 -15.71 -9.11
CA GLY A 409 20.49 -16.09 -9.67
C GLY A 409 20.47 -17.48 -10.31
N GLU A 410 21.56 -18.24 -10.21
CA GLU A 410 21.65 -19.60 -10.74
C GLU A 410 21.04 -20.62 -9.76
N VAL A 411 20.58 -21.75 -10.30
CA VAL A 411 20.02 -22.84 -9.48
C VAL A 411 21.11 -23.45 -8.60
N ARG A 412 20.84 -23.55 -7.29
CA ARG A 412 21.74 -24.21 -6.33
C ARG A 412 21.87 -25.69 -6.62
N ARG A 413 23.10 -26.19 -6.60
CA ARG A 413 23.39 -27.61 -6.83
C ARG A 413 22.97 -28.45 -5.62
N GLY A 414 22.43 -29.64 -5.88
CA GLY A 414 22.03 -30.57 -4.83
C GLY A 414 23.22 -30.97 -3.96
N GLY A 415 23.07 -30.87 -2.63
CA GLY A 415 24.09 -31.22 -1.64
C GLY A 415 24.82 -30.03 -1.00
N GLU A 416 24.61 -28.80 -1.49
CA GLU A 416 25.02 -27.61 -0.75
C GLU A 416 23.99 -27.32 0.35
N ASP A 417 24.43 -27.29 1.62
CA ASP A 417 23.61 -26.73 2.69
C ASP A 417 23.29 -25.28 2.32
N ALA A 418 22.02 -24.96 2.07
CA ALA A 418 21.68 -23.56 1.84
C ALA A 418 22.04 -22.78 3.11
N PRO A 419 22.78 -21.66 2.97
CA PRO A 419 23.30 -20.92 4.11
C PRO A 419 22.13 -20.47 4.98
N GLY A 420 22.34 -20.47 6.30
CA GLY A 420 21.45 -19.75 7.20
C GLY A 420 21.36 -18.31 6.73
N PHE A 421 20.17 -17.87 6.33
CA PHE A 421 20.01 -16.53 5.80
C PHE A 421 20.09 -15.51 6.94
N THR A 422 20.79 -14.41 6.73
CA THR A 422 20.65 -13.27 7.63
C THR A 422 19.38 -12.50 7.28
N LYS A 423 18.83 -11.79 8.26
CA LYS A 423 17.68 -10.89 8.05
C LYS A 423 17.93 -9.89 6.93
N ASP A 424 19.18 -9.46 6.75
CA ASP A 424 19.56 -8.50 5.73
C ASP A 424 19.64 -9.14 4.34
N GLY A 425 20.15 -10.37 4.22
CA GLY A 425 20.08 -11.13 2.96
C GLY A 425 18.64 -11.35 2.47
N ILE A 426 17.71 -11.66 3.38
CA ILE A 426 16.28 -11.78 3.06
C ILE A 426 15.70 -10.44 2.59
N ARG A 427 16.14 -9.32 3.20
CA ARG A 427 15.68 -7.97 2.83
C ARG A 427 16.15 -7.55 1.44
N VAL A 428 17.38 -7.89 1.06
CA VAL A 428 17.91 -7.63 -0.29
C VAL A 428 17.03 -8.32 -1.34
N ARG A 429 16.82 -9.62 -1.19
CA ARG A 429 15.98 -10.42 -2.10
C ARG A 429 14.54 -9.91 -2.15
N LEU A 430 13.96 -9.60 -0.99
CA LEU A 430 12.64 -8.96 -0.93
C LEU A 430 12.65 -7.60 -1.65
N GLY A 431 13.67 -6.77 -1.48
CA GLY A 431 13.80 -5.47 -2.15
C GLY A 431 13.78 -5.58 -3.68
N ARG A 432 14.44 -6.60 -4.23
CA ARG A 432 14.41 -6.93 -5.68
C ARG A 432 12.99 -7.31 -6.12
N ILE A 433 12.31 -8.18 -5.36
CA ILE A 433 10.91 -8.55 -5.64
C ILE A 433 9.98 -7.33 -5.59
N MET A 434 10.08 -6.47 -4.56
CA MET A 434 9.26 -5.27 -4.43
C MET A 434 9.55 -4.21 -5.51
N THR A 435 10.73 -4.30 -6.15
CA THR A 435 11.08 -3.44 -7.29
C THR A 435 10.47 -3.98 -8.59
N ALA A 436 10.47 -5.31 -8.78
CA ALA A 436 9.85 -5.96 -9.92
C ALA A 436 8.32 -5.96 -9.87
N MET A 437 7.75 -6.02 -8.66
CA MET A 437 6.30 -6.04 -8.39
C MET A 437 5.93 -4.99 -7.33
N PRO A 438 5.73 -3.72 -7.72
CA PRO A 438 5.40 -2.64 -6.77
C PRO A 438 4.09 -2.86 -5.99
N GLU A 439 3.14 -3.60 -6.57
CA GLU A 439 1.84 -3.95 -5.99
C GLU A 439 1.90 -5.16 -5.04
N ALA A 440 3.06 -5.80 -4.90
CA ALA A 440 3.26 -6.85 -3.93
C ALA A 440 3.03 -6.31 -2.52
N ASN A 441 2.24 -7.05 -1.73
CA ASN A 441 1.87 -6.65 -0.39
C ASN A 441 1.88 -7.84 0.57
N PRO A 442 3.03 -8.54 0.74
CA PRO A 442 3.12 -9.66 1.65
C PRO A 442 2.86 -9.20 3.09
N SER A 443 1.92 -9.88 3.74
CA SER A 443 1.49 -9.53 5.08
C SER A 443 2.64 -9.68 6.09
N ARG A 444 2.55 -8.97 7.22
CA ARG A 444 3.52 -9.15 8.31
C ARG A 444 3.61 -10.61 8.77
N ALA A 445 2.47 -11.32 8.80
CA ALA A 445 2.42 -12.72 9.20
C ALA A 445 3.13 -13.61 8.16
N THR A 446 2.89 -13.38 6.88
CA THR A 446 3.56 -14.08 5.77
C THR A 446 5.07 -13.93 5.86
N LEU A 447 5.56 -12.68 5.97
CA LEU A 447 7.00 -12.42 6.10
C LEU A 447 7.59 -12.97 7.41
N GLN A 448 6.83 -13.01 8.50
CA GLN A 448 7.28 -13.66 9.74
C GLN A 448 7.47 -15.16 9.55
N SER A 449 6.56 -15.84 8.84
CA SER A 449 6.69 -17.26 8.53
C SER A 449 7.89 -17.55 7.63
N VAL A 450 8.11 -16.74 6.58
CA VAL A 450 9.28 -16.86 5.69
C VAL A 450 10.59 -16.64 6.46
N ASN A 451 10.69 -15.55 7.22
CA ASN A 451 11.85 -15.26 8.06
C ASN A 451 12.13 -16.39 9.06
N SER A 452 11.08 -16.92 9.68
CA SER A 452 11.21 -17.97 10.67
C SER A 452 11.61 -19.32 10.09
N PHE A 453 11.33 -19.55 8.81
CA PHE A 453 11.80 -20.71 8.04
C PHE A 453 13.26 -20.52 7.62
N LEU A 454 13.59 -19.40 6.98
CA LEU A 454 14.93 -19.17 6.40
C LEU A 454 16.05 -18.93 7.42
N MET A 455 15.71 -18.42 8.60
CA MET A 455 16.67 -18.15 9.68
C MET A 455 16.72 -19.26 10.73
N ASP A 456 16.07 -20.40 10.48
CA ASP A 456 15.99 -21.53 11.42
C ASP A 456 15.63 -21.08 12.85
N TRP A 457 14.59 -20.26 13.01
CA TRP A 457 14.02 -19.93 14.32
C TRP A 457 13.28 -21.13 14.96
N ARG A 458 13.78 -22.35 14.74
CA ARG A 458 13.52 -23.57 15.52
C ARG A 458 14.83 -24.04 16.13
N LYS A 459 15.18 -23.45 17.27
CA LYS A 459 15.01 -24.17 18.54
C LYS A 459 13.89 -23.49 19.32
#